data_AF-A0A2J6MRB1-F1
#
_entry.id   AF-A0A2J6MRB1-F1
#
_cell.length_a   1.000
_cell.length_b   1.000
_cell.length_c   1.000
_cell.angle_alpha   90.00
_cell.angle_beta   90.00
_cell.angle_gamma   90.00
#
_symmetry.space_group_name_H-M   'P 1'
#
loop_
_entity.id
_entity.type
_entity.pdbx_description
1 polymer ?
#
loop_
_entity_poly.entity_id
_entity_poly.type
_entity_poly.pdbx_seq_one_letter_code
_entity_poly.pdbx_strand_id
1 'polypeptide(L)'
;MTSLSSRPSGRVAAAPVPGVSLAESAYGTTRDGRAVGEYTFSNRHGVTLKVIAYGGIVTALHVPDRHGEAADIVLGFDTLGDYERYNGNIHFGALIGRYANRIARGRFELGGRSWQLPLNDGPNTLHGGPGSFDAQVWSVVGTHRGAAAASVTLRYVSPDGENGFPGTLTTDVTYTLTDDNAIRIDYRATTDRDTVVNLTNHSYFNLGGASSGNVERQLVQIAASRFTPTDGTSIPTGELANVAGTPLDLRQPTPIGSHLREAHPQLLLAHGYDQNWVLDHYDPNRRDDGGRPVPVFAARASDPASGRWLEIHTTQPGLQFYTANGLDGSVAGKGGTAYRQTDAFAFEAEHFPDSPNHPSFPSTTLKPGETLHEVTVWKVGAH
;
A
#
# COMPACT_ATOMS: atom_id res chain seq x y z
N MET A 1 -13.38 -57.80 -50.31
CA MET A 1 -12.62 -57.51 -49.08
C MET A 1 -11.91 -56.19 -49.29
N THR A 2 -12.51 -55.10 -48.83
CA THR A 2 -12.02 -53.72 -49.02
C THR A 2 -11.41 -53.28 -47.70
N SER A 3 -10.09 -53.02 -47.71
CA SER A 3 -9.31 -52.57 -46.56
C SER A 3 -9.56 -51.07 -46.32
N LEU A 4 -10.09 -50.72 -45.16
CA LEU A 4 -10.19 -49.34 -44.67
C LEU A 4 -9.04 -49.09 -43.70
N SER A 5 -8.12 -48.22 -44.11
CA SER A 5 -7.01 -47.70 -43.30
C SER A 5 -7.52 -46.64 -42.33
N SER A 6 -7.40 -46.90 -41.02
CA SER A 6 -7.66 -45.94 -39.95
C SER A 6 -6.42 -45.10 -39.66
N ARG A 7 -6.49 -43.78 -39.85
CA ARG A 7 -5.47 -42.85 -39.34
C ARG A 7 -5.70 -42.60 -37.84
N PRO A 8 -4.65 -42.58 -37.00
CA PRO A 8 -4.80 -42.18 -35.61
C PRO A 8 -4.96 -40.67 -35.53
N SER A 9 -6.01 -40.21 -34.85
CA SER A 9 -6.18 -38.82 -34.45
C SER A 9 -5.15 -38.47 -33.38
N GLY A 10 -4.07 -37.81 -33.77
CA GLY A 10 -3.12 -37.22 -32.83
C GLY A 10 -3.83 -36.15 -32.00
N ARG A 11 -3.93 -36.35 -30.68
CA ARG A 11 -4.26 -35.27 -29.75
C ARG A 11 -3.14 -34.23 -29.84
N VAL A 12 -3.45 -33.06 -30.37
CA VAL A 12 -2.61 -31.87 -30.21
C VAL A 12 -2.61 -31.55 -28.72
N ALA A 13 -1.46 -31.69 -28.07
CA ALA A 13 -1.29 -31.21 -26.70
C ALA A 13 -1.56 -29.71 -26.69
N ALA A 14 -2.50 -29.26 -25.84
CA ALA A 14 -2.71 -27.84 -25.61
C ALA A 14 -1.37 -27.23 -25.16
N ALA A 15 -1.00 -26.09 -25.77
CA ALA A 15 0.17 -25.33 -25.33
C ALA A 15 0.02 -25.04 -23.82
N PRO A 16 1.12 -25.05 -23.04
CA PRO A 16 1.04 -24.72 -21.63
C PRO A 16 0.38 -23.35 -21.50
N VAL A 17 -0.71 -23.27 -20.74
CA VAL A 17 -1.32 -21.98 -20.39
C VAL A 17 -0.23 -21.20 -19.65
N PRO A 18 0.21 -20.03 -20.14
CA PRO A 18 1.28 -19.30 -19.50
C PRO A 18 0.83 -18.95 -18.09
N GLY A 19 1.62 -19.35 -17.09
CA GLY A 19 1.41 -18.99 -15.69
C GLY A 19 1.65 -17.50 -15.45
N VAL A 20 1.99 -17.12 -14.22
CA VAL A 20 2.32 -15.72 -13.93
C VAL A 20 3.55 -15.28 -14.75
N SER A 21 3.40 -14.17 -15.48
CA SER A 21 4.46 -13.57 -16.27
C SER A 21 4.97 -12.27 -15.64
N LEU A 22 6.21 -11.92 -15.96
CA LEU A 22 6.85 -10.65 -15.61
C LEU A 22 7.55 -10.12 -16.86
N ALA A 23 7.18 -8.92 -17.29
CA ALA A 23 7.83 -8.18 -18.35
C ALA A 23 8.52 -6.93 -17.78
N GLU A 24 9.65 -6.57 -18.38
CA GLU A 24 10.48 -5.44 -17.96
C GLU A 24 10.60 -4.48 -19.14
N SER A 25 10.41 -3.19 -18.89
CA SER A 25 10.51 -2.13 -19.89
C SER A 25 11.10 -0.86 -19.28
N ALA A 26 11.54 0.07 -20.12
CA ALA A 26 11.85 1.43 -19.67
C ALA A 26 10.54 2.18 -19.40
N TYR A 27 10.48 2.91 -18.29
CA TYR A 27 9.36 3.81 -17.95
C TYR A 27 9.69 5.26 -18.30
N GLY A 28 10.90 5.70 -17.96
CA GLY A 28 11.36 7.05 -18.22
C GLY A 28 12.71 7.34 -17.58
N THR A 29 13.08 8.61 -17.58
CA THR A 29 14.28 9.13 -16.94
C THR A 29 13.86 10.28 -16.02
N THR A 30 14.28 10.24 -14.76
CA THR A 30 14.01 11.31 -13.79
C THR A 30 14.65 12.63 -14.22
N ARG A 31 14.24 13.74 -13.60
CA ARG A 31 14.82 15.07 -13.88
C ARG A 31 16.32 15.15 -13.61
N ASP A 32 16.83 14.35 -12.67
CA ASP A 32 18.26 14.23 -12.34
C ASP A 32 19.02 13.22 -13.22
N GLY A 33 18.37 12.64 -14.23
CA GLY A 33 19.01 11.80 -15.25
C GLY A 33 19.10 10.31 -14.92
N ARG A 34 18.44 9.83 -13.86
CA ARG A 34 18.39 8.40 -13.52
C ARG A 34 17.33 7.66 -14.34
N ALA A 35 17.71 6.54 -14.94
CA ALA A 35 16.78 5.68 -15.66
C ALA A 35 15.83 4.96 -14.69
N VAL A 36 14.56 4.84 -15.07
CA VAL A 36 13.51 4.16 -14.31
C VAL A 36 12.90 3.05 -15.16
N GLY A 37 12.89 1.83 -14.63
CA GLY A 37 12.22 0.68 -15.24
C GLY A 37 10.79 0.49 -14.73
N GLU A 38 9.95 -0.14 -15.56
CA GLU A 38 8.63 -0.67 -15.21
C GLU A 38 8.67 -2.21 -15.22
N TYR A 39 7.98 -2.80 -14.25
CA TYR A 39 7.81 -4.23 -14.02
C TYR A 39 6.33 -4.55 -14.13
N THR A 40 5.93 -5.19 -15.23
CA THR A 40 4.54 -5.58 -15.50
C THR A 40 4.35 -7.06 -15.22
N PHE A 41 3.47 -7.38 -14.27
CA PHE A 41 3.05 -8.72 -13.92
C PHE A 41 1.68 -9.01 -14.50
N SER A 42 1.47 -10.21 -15.05
CA SER A 42 0.14 -10.65 -15.48
C SER A 42 -0.07 -12.12 -15.13
N ASN A 43 -1.26 -12.49 -14.70
CA ASN A 43 -1.63 -13.89 -14.46
C ASN A 43 -2.77 -14.35 -15.39
N ARG A 44 -3.11 -15.64 -15.34
CA ARG A 44 -4.13 -16.25 -16.20
C ARG A 44 -5.56 -15.80 -15.92
N HIS A 45 -5.78 -15.09 -14.81
CA HIS A 45 -7.08 -14.59 -14.39
C HIS A 45 -7.33 -13.16 -14.86
N GLY A 46 -6.44 -12.58 -15.68
CA GLY A 46 -6.60 -11.23 -16.22
C GLY A 46 -6.16 -10.11 -15.26
N VAL A 47 -5.59 -10.45 -14.09
CA VAL A 47 -5.00 -9.45 -13.20
C VAL A 47 -3.67 -8.98 -13.76
N THR A 48 -3.49 -7.66 -13.84
CA THR A 48 -2.21 -7.04 -14.24
C THR A 48 -1.76 -6.02 -13.20
N LEU A 49 -0.55 -6.18 -12.69
CA LEU A 49 0.11 -5.25 -11.76
C LEU A 49 1.27 -4.58 -12.48
N LYS A 50 1.42 -3.27 -12.31
CA LYS A 50 2.58 -2.51 -12.79
C LYS A 50 3.26 -1.80 -11.65
N VAL A 51 4.57 -1.98 -11.54
CA VAL A 51 5.42 -1.33 -10.54
C VAL A 51 6.58 -0.64 -11.23
N ILE A 52 6.92 0.58 -10.85
CA ILE A 52 8.13 1.27 -11.34
C ILE A 52 9.18 1.35 -10.23
N ALA A 53 10.46 1.42 -10.64
CA ALA A 53 11.57 1.51 -9.68
C ALA A 53 11.61 2.87 -8.93
N TYR A 54 11.01 3.93 -9.48
CA TYR A 54 10.87 5.21 -8.79
C TYR A 54 9.78 5.11 -7.71
N GLY A 55 10.13 5.40 -6.47
CA GLY A 55 9.27 5.29 -5.29
C GLY A 55 8.75 3.88 -5.01
N GLY A 56 9.20 2.86 -5.75
CA GLY A 56 8.55 1.55 -5.80
C GLY A 56 7.05 1.64 -6.11
N ILE A 57 6.65 2.61 -6.93
CA ILE A 57 5.24 2.99 -7.13
C ILE A 57 4.47 1.89 -7.86
N VAL A 58 3.31 1.52 -7.33
CA VAL A 58 2.29 0.77 -8.07
C VAL A 58 1.57 1.73 -9.02
N THR A 59 1.94 1.68 -10.31
CA THR A 59 1.39 2.59 -11.31
C THR A 59 0.05 2.11 -11.87
N ALA A 60 -0.25 0.81 -11.82
CA ALA A 60 -1.54 0.27 -12.25
C ALA A 60 -1.83 -1.08 -11.59
N LEU A 61 -3.12 -1.35 -11.38
CA LEU A 61 -3.65 -2.63 -10.93
C LEU A 61 -4.95 -2.89 -11.68
N HIS A 62 -4.88 -3.64 -12.77
CA HIS A 62 -6.05 -4.01 -13.56
C HIS A 62 -6.70 -5.26 -13.00
N VAL A 63 -8.00 -5.19 -12.70
CA VAL A 63 -8.78 -6.31 -12.15
C VAL A 63 -10.05 -6.49 -12.98
N PRO A 64 -10.35 -7.71 -13.48
CA PRO A 64 -11.61 -8.00 -14.16
C PRO A 64 -12.81 -7.80 -13.24
N ASP A 65 -13.92 -7.31 -13.80
CA ASP A 65 -15.22 -7.32 -13.13
C ASP A 65 -15.96 -8.65 -13.32
N ARG A 66 -17.23 -8.70 -12.90
CA ARG A 66 -18.09 -9.89 -13.04
C ARG A 66 -18.34 -10.32 -14.49
N HIS A 67 -18.10 -9.43 -15.45
CA HIS A 67 -18.25 -9.68 -16.89
C HIS A 67 -16.91 -9.98 -17.57
N GLY A 68 -15.80 -9.96 -16.83
CA GLY A 68 -14.46 -10.16 -17.36
C GLY A 68 -13.79 -8.89 -17.87
N GLU A 69 -14.43 -7.72 -17.74
CA GLU A 69 -13.89 -6.45 -18.21
C GLU A 69 -12.92 -5.87 -17.16
N ALA A 70 -11.65 -5.75 -17.56
CA ALA A 70 -10.61 -5.25 -16.67
C ALA A 70 -10.63 -3.71 -16.60
N ALA A 71 -10.53 -3.18 -15.38
CA ALA A 71 -10.28 -1.76 -15.16
C ALA A 71 -9.10 -1.59 -14.20
N ASP A 72 -8.33 -0.53 -14.40
CA ASP A 72 -7.29 -0.10 -13.46
C ASP A 72 -7.97 0.46 -12.20
N ILE A 73 -7.82 -0.22 -11.07
CA ILE A 73 -8.47 0.13 -9.81
C ILE A 73 -7.59 0.99 -8.90
N VAL A 74 -6.43 1.47 -9.35
CA VAL A 74 -5.61 2.41 -8.59
C VAL A 74 -5.45 3.75 -9.29
N LEU A 75 -5.55 4.84 -8.53
CA LEU A 75 -5.26 6.19 -9.02
C LEU A 75 -3.75 6.35 -9.23
N GLY A 76 -3.39 7.31 -10.07
CA GLY A 76 -1.99 7.65 -10.33
C GLY A 76 -1.86 8.60 -11.51
N PHE A 77 -0.68 8.57 -12.13
CA PHE A 77 -0.33 9.38 -13.30
C PHE A 77 0.12 8.51 -14.47
N ASP A 78 0.03 9.07 -15.68
CA ASP A 78 0.50 8.43 -16.90
C ASP A 78 2.02 8.61 -17.13
N THR A 79 2.65 9.60 -16.48
CA THR A 79 4.05 9.95 -16.73
C THR A 79 4.89 10.02 -15.46
N LEU A 80 6.18 9.67 -15.58
CA LEU A 80 7.18 9.85 -14.51
C LEU A 80 7.28 11.30 -14.04
N GLY A 81 7.20 12.25 -14.97
CA GLY A 81 7.33 13.68 -14.66
C GLY A 81 6.22 14.18 -13.74
N ASP A 82 5.01 13.63 -13.83
CA ASP A 82 3.90 13.94 -12.92
C ASP A 82 4.09 13.28 -11.56
N TYR A 83 4.55 12.02 -11.50
CA TYR A 83 4.96 11.41 -10.23
C TYR A 83 6.03 12.25 -9.53
N GLU A 84 7.10 12.66 -10.21
CA GLU A 84 8.13 13.54 -9.64
C GLU A 84 7.63 14.94 -9.27
N ARG A 85 6.48 15.36 -9.79
CA ARG A 85 5.89 16.69 -9.50
C ARG A 85 4.98 16.65 -8.28
N TYR A 86 4.18 15.59 -8.14
CA TYR A 86 3.07 15.54 -7.19
C TYR A 86 3.26 14.51 -6.06
N ASN A 87 4.05 13.45 -6.27
CA ASN A 87 4.48 12.59 -5.17
C ASN A 87 5.54 13.33 -4.35
N GLY A 88 5.54 13.12 -3.03
CA GLY A 88 6.04 14.05 -2.01
C GLY A 88 4.94 14.87 -1.33
N ASN A 89 3.73 14.86 -1.88
CA ASN A 89 2.52 15.39 -1.26
C ASN A 89 1.34 14.41 -1.36
N ILE A 90 1.04 13.88 -2.56
CA ILE A 90 -0.13 13.00 -2.78
C ILE A 90 0.23 11.52 -2.61
N HIS A 91 1.47 11.16 -2.91
CA HIS A 91 2.03 9.83 -2.71
C HIS A 91 1.32 8.67 -3.45
N PHE A 92 0.74 8.91 -4.63
CA PHE A 92 0.01 7.87 -5.36
C PHE A 92 0.87 6.61 -5.57
N GLY A 93 0.41 5.49 -4.97
CA GLY A 93 0.95 4.15 -5.18
C GLY A 93 2.34 3.91 -4.60
N ALA A 94 2.93 4.89 -3.93
CA ALA A 94 4.34 4.87 -3.55
C ALA A 94 4.61 4.02 -2.30
N LEU A 95 5.85 3.53 -2.20
CA LEU A 95 6.41 3.06 -0.94
C LEU A 95 6.70 4.25 -0.03
N ILE A 96 6.20 4.17 1.19
CA ILE A 96 6.41 5.18 2.22
C ILE A 96 7.40 4.66 3.24
N GLY A 97 8.35 5.52 3.61
CA GLY A 97 9.35 5.30 4.63
C GLY A 97 10.26 6.53 4.71
N ARG A 98 11.23 6.61 5.61
CA ARG A 98 11.58 5.61 6.63
C ARG A 98 10.47 5.37 7.67
N TYR A 99 9.60 6.36 7.87
CA TYR A 99 8.49 6.27 8.81
C TYR A 99 7.18 6.75 8.15
N ALA A 100 6.25 5.83 7.95
CA ALA A 100 4.90 6.11 7.47
C ALA A 100 4.06 6.85 8.51
N ASN A 101 3.14 7.68 8.00
CA ASN A 101 2.33 8.61 8.78
C ASN A 101 3.17 9.66 9.54
N ARG A 102 2.59 10.25 10.60
CA ARG A 102 3.12 11.44 11.27
C ARG A 102 4.01 11.08 12.47
N ILE A 103 4.99 11.95 12.72
CA ILE A 103 5.72 12.08 13.98
C ILE A 103 5.49 13.50 14.51
N ALA A 104 4.95 13.60 15.71
CA ALA A 104 4.59 14.86 16.35
C ALA A 104 5.82 15.76 16.50
N ARG A 105 5.70 17.02 16.07
CA ARG A 105 6.79 18.01 16.13
C ARG A 105 8.06 17.61 15.38
N GLY A 106 7.97 16.58 14.53
CA GLY A 106 9.12 15.93 13.91
C GLY A 106 10.18 15.50 14.93
N ARG A 107 9.79 15.14 16.16
CA ARG A 107 10.73 14.86 17.24
C ARG A 107 10.38 13.55 17.92
N PHE A 108 11.39 12.75 18.22
CA PHE A 108 11.24 11.55 19.05
C PHE A 108 12.49 11.31 19.90
N GLU A 109 12.38 10.43 20.89
CA GLU A 109 13.49 10.02 21.75
C GLU A 109 13.88 8.57 21.49
N LEU A 110 15.19 8.32 21.32
CA LEU A 110 15.72 6.97 21.08
C LEU A 110 17.10 6.85 21.71
N GLY A 111 17.31 5.82 22.53
CA GLY A 111 18.57 5.60 23.24
C GLY A 111 18.96 6.75 24.17
N GLY A 112 17.97 7.41 24.79
CA GLY A 112 18.18 8.57 25.67
C GLY A 112 18.62 9.85 24.94
N ARG A 113 18.50 9.90 23.60
CA ARG A 113 18.79 11.07 22.77
C ARG A 113 17.54 11.55 22.05
N SER A 114 17.43 12.87 21.91
CA SER A 114 16.41 13.52 21.09
C SER A 114 16.85 13.55 19.63
N TRP A 115 15.95 13.20 18.73
CA TRP A 115 16.13 13.30 17.27
C TRP A 115 15.14 14.32 16.71
N GLN A 116 15.60 15.15 15.77
CA GLN A 116 14.77 16.15 15.09
C GLN A 116 14.76 15.84 13.60
N LEU A 117 13.56 15.78 13.04
CA LEU A 117 13.25 15.53 11.65
C LEU A 117 12.73 16.82 10.99
N PRO A 118 12.79 16.92 9.65
CA PRO A 118 12.20 18.03 8.91
C PRO A 118 10.69 18.14 9.12
N LEU A 119 10.18 19.35 9.30
CA LEU A 119 8.75 19.62 9.40
C LEU A 119 8.20 19.88 8.00
N ASN A 120 7.59 18.87 7.40
CA ASN A 120 7.00 18.93 6.06
C ASN A 120 5.48 18.93 6.05
N ASP A 121 4.83 18.77 7.20
CA ASP A 121 3.38 18.82 7.35
C ASP A 121 2.99 19.66 8.57
N GLY A 122 2.88 20.97 8.37
CA GLY A 122 2.63 21.93 9.45
C GLY A 122 3.69 21.82 10.56
N PRO A 123 3.31 21.55 11.82
CA PRO A 123 4.27 21.38 12.90
C PRO A 123 4.93 19.99 12.91
N ASN A 124 4.55 19.05 12.04
CA ASN A 124 4.90 17.63 12.14
C ASN A 124 5.80 17.16 10.98
N THR A 125 6.39 15.98 11.14
CA THR A 125 6.98 15.23 10.02
C THR A 125 5.97 14.21 9.54
N LEU A 126 5.76 14.15 8.22
CA LEU A 126 4.87 13.20 7.57
C LEU A 126 5.65 12.36 6.55
N HIS A 127 5.38 11.04 6.53
CA HIS A 127 5.85 10.11 5.51
C HIS A 127 7.39 10.15 5.28
N GLY A 128 8.15 10.16 6.36
CA GLY A 128 9.62 10.15 6.32
C GLY A 128 10.28 11.48 5.97
N GLY A 129 9.51 12.54 5.72
CA GLY A 129 10.01 13.88 5.38
C GLY A 129 10.22 14.11 3.88
N PRO A 130 10.75 15.29 3.49
CA PRO A 130 10.93 15.65 2.09
C PRO A 130 11.86 14.68 1.35
N GLY A 131 11.51 14.35 0.10
CA GLY A 131 12.37 13.54 -0.77
C GLY A 131 12.68 12.15 -0.22
N SER A 132 11.79 11.57 0.60
CA SER A 132 12.00 10.26 1.20
C SER A 132 11.66 9.13 0.23
N PHE A 133 11.31 7.95 0.75
CA PHE A 133 11.29 6.69 -0.01
C PHE A 133 10.47 6.73 -1.30
N ASP A 134 9.40 7.53 -1.33
CA ASP A 134 8.49 7.71 -2.45
C ASP A 134 9.09 8.52 -3.61
N ALA A 135 10.16 9.28 -3.36
CA ALA A 135 10.85 10.12 -4.33
C ALA A 135 12.21 9.54 -4.80
N GLN A 136 12.54 8.33 -4.40
CA GLN A 136 13.84 7.70 -4.68
C GLN A 136 13.76 6.70 -5.83
N VAL A 137 14.80 6.60 -6.64
CA VAL A 137 14.96 5.48 -7.58
C VAL A 137 15.56 4.30 -6.83
N TRP A 138 14.76 3.25 -6.64
CA TRP A 138 15.17 2.02 -5.98
C TRP A 138 16.01 1.16 -6.93
N SER A 139 17.03 0.49 -6.39
CA SER A 139 17.81 -0.50 -7.13
C SER A 139 17.01 -1.79 -7.28
N VAL A 140 17.02 -2.41 -8.44
CA VAL A 140 16.41 -3.74 -8.60
C VAL A 140 17.46 -4.80 -8.31
N VAL A 141 17.26 -5.55 -7.23
CA VAL A 141 18.24 -6.52 -6.71
C VAL A 141 17.84 -7.97 -6.95
N GLY A 142 16.64 -8.22 -7.48
CA GLY A 142 16.22 -9.55 -7.88
C GLY A 142 14.90 -9.55 -8.64
N THR A 143 14.79 -10.49 -9.58
CA THR A 143 13.53 -10.85 -10.24
C THR A 143 13.35 -12.35 -10.19
N HIS A 144 12.09 -12.80 -10.12
CA HIS A 144 11.74 -14.21 -10.19
C HIS A 144 10.59 -14.41 -11.17
N ARG A 145 10.66 -15.47 -11.97
CA ARG A 145 9.61 -15.88 -12.92
C ARG A 145 9.32 -17.35 -12.71
N GLY A 146 8.09 -17.66 -12.32
CA GLY A 146 7.62 -19.03 -12.15
C GLY A 146 6.15 -19.15 -12.51
N ALA A 147 5.71 -20.37 -12.82
CA ALA A 147 4.34 -20.62 -13.25
C ALA A 147 3.29 -20.16 -12.22
N ALA A 148 3.58 -20.29 -10.93
CA ALA A 148 2.67 -19.93 -9.85
C ALA A 148 2.81 -18.47 -9.35
N ALA A 149 3.95 -17.83 -9.58
CA ALA A 149 4.23 -16.49 -9.10
C ALA A 149 5.43 -15.85 -9.82
N ALA A 150 5.39 -14.53 -9.96
CA ALA A 150 6.52 -13.72 -10.40
C ALA A 150 6.74 -12.54 -9.45
N SER A 151 7.98 -12.12 -9.26
CA SER A 151 8.33 -11.04 -8.32
C SER A 151 9.46 -10.15 -8.79
N VAL A 152 9.49 -8.93 -8.26
CA VAL A 152 10.62 -7.99 -8.32
C VAL A 152 10.97 -7.55 -6.90
N THR A 153 12.26 -7.52 -6.57
CA THR A 153 12.77 -6.98 -5.30
C THR A 153 13.49 -5.68 -5.55
N LEU A 154 12.98 -4.62 -4.95
CA LEU A 154 13.53 -3.28 -4.96
C LEU A 154 14.32 -3.06 -3.68
N ARG A 155 15.48 -2.41 -3.76
CA ARG A 155 16.33 -2.05 -2.64
C ARG A 155 16.59 -0.56 -2.60
N TYR A 156 16.48 0.02 -1.41
CA TYR A 156 16.97 1.36 -1.12
C TYR A 156 17.83 1.34 0.14
N VAL A 157 18.94 2.07 0.08
CA VAL A 157 19.87 2.23 1.20
C VAL A 157 19.77 3.68 1.63
N SER A 158 19.01 3.92 2.70
CA SER A 158 18.85 5.22 3.33
C SER A 158 20.05 5.44 4.26
N PRO A 159 20.96 6.39 3.97
CA PRO A 159 22.17 6.59 4.78
C PRO A 159 21.85 7.10 6.20
N ASP A 160 22.81 6.95 7.12
CA ASP A 160 22.74 7.58 8.44
C ASP A 160 22.49 9.09 8.33
N GLY A 161 21.52 9.60 9.08
CA GLY A 161 21.15 11.00 9.09
C GLY A 161 20.21 11.44 7.97
N GLU A 162 19.79 10.55 7.05
CA GLU A 162 18.78 10.91 6.04
C GLU A 162 17.49 11.39 6.73
N ASN A 163 17.06 12.61 6.39
CA ASN A 163 15.98 13.33 7.05
C ASN A 163 16.07 13.33 8.60
N GLY A 164 17.27 13.22 9.16
CA GLY A 164 17.52 13.23 10.61
C GLY A 164 17.32 11.87 11.29
N PHE A 165 16.97 10.81 10.57
CA PHE A 165 16.87 9.46 11.15
C PHE A 165 18.26 8.85 11.40
N PRO A 166 18.52 8.26 12.59
CA PRO A 166 19.79 7.59 12.87
C PRO A 166 19.94 6.28 12.12
N GLY A 167 21.17 5.93 11.78
CA GLY A 167 21.54 4.64 11.21
C GLY A 167 21.31 4.56 9.71
N THR A 168 22.22 3.88 9.02
CA THR A 168 21.97 3.40 7.66
C THR A 168 20.87 2.35 7.74
N LEU A 169 19.84 2.47 6.91
CA LEU A 169 18.77 1.48 6.77
C LEU A 169 18.82 0.90 5.36
N THR A 170 19.11 -0.39 5.25
CA THR A 170 18.94 -1.13 4.01
C THR A 170 17.55 -1.73 4.01
N THR A 171 16.74 -1.33 3.04
CA THR A 171 15.35 -1.78 2.88
C THR A 171 15.20 -2.52 1.57
N ASP A 172 14.66 -3.72 1.62
CA ASP A 172 14.20 -4.51 0.48
C ASP A 172 12.68 -4.56 0.50
N VAL A 173 12.05 -4.26 -0.63
CA VAL A 173 10.62 -4.47 -0.84
C VAL A 173 10.40 -5.37 -2.04
N THR A 174 9.77 -6.51 -1.81
CA THR A 174 9.45 -7.48 -2.86
C THR A 174 7.97 -7.41 -3.21
N TYR A 175 7.65 -7.03 -4.44
CA TYR A 175 6.32 -7.19 -5.02
C TYR A 175 6.23 -8.54 -5.71
N THR A 176 5.19 -9.31 -5.38
CA THR A 176 4.91 -10.62 -5.99
C THR A 176 3.46 -10.67 -6.45
N LEU A 177 3.22 -10.97 -7.72
CA LEU A 177 1.91 -11.41 -8.20
C LEU A 177 1.87 -12.94 -8.19
N THR A 178 0.82 -13.51 -7.64
CA THR A 178 0.55 -14.95 -7.67
C THR A 178 -0.54 -15.28 -8.68
N ASP A 179 -0.63 -16.57 -8.99
CA ASP A 179 -1.69 -17.11 -9.83
C ASP A 179 -3.06 -17.14 -9.11
N ASP A 180 -3.13 -17.00 -7.78
CA ASP A 180 -4.38 -16.93 -7.02
C ASP A 180 -4.89 -15.49 -6.76
N ASN A 181 -4.53 -14.55 -7.66
CA ASN A 181 -4.89 -13.13 -7.58
C ASN A 181 -4.45 -12.43 -6.28
N ALA A 182 -3.30 -12.82 -5.73
CA ALA A 182 -2.70 -12.13 -4.60
C ALA A 182 -1.50 -11.29 -5.07
N ILE A 183 -1.52 -10.02 -4.68
CA ILE A 183 -0.36 -9.13 -4.76
C ILE A 183 0.23 -9.10 -3.35
N ARG A 184 1.37 -9.76 -3.16
CA ARG A 184 2.11 -9.75 -1.90
C ARG A 184 3.20 -8.68 -1.96
N ILE A 185 3.25 -7.83 -0.94
CA ILE A 185 4.30 -6.84 -0.70
C ILE A 185 5.02 -7.26 0.58
N ASP A 186 6.28 -7.64 0.45
CA ASP A 186 7.13 -8.11 1.54
C ASP A 186 8.18 -7.04 1.82
N TYR A 187 8.18 -6.49 3.04
CA TYR A 187 9.09 -5.45 3.49
C TYR A 187 10.13 -6.06 4.42
N ARG A 188 11.41 -5.87 4.10
CA ARG A 188 12.52 -6.32 4.94
C ARG A 188 13.51 -5.20 5.14
N ALA A 189 13.88 -4.92 6.38
CA ALA A 189 14.85 -3.88 6.66
C ALA A 189 15.82 -4.27 7.77
N THR A 190 17.07 -3.81 7.62
CA THR A 190 18.15 -3.98 8.60
C THR A 190 18.90 -2.66 8.75
N THR A 191 19.44 -2.42 9.94
CA THR A 191 20.16 -1.18 10.26
C THR A 191 21.48 -1.42 10.96
N ASP A 192 22.40 -0.45 10.84
CA ASP A 192 23.68 -0.42 11.56
C ASP A 192 23.60 0.32 12.92
N ARG A 193 22.47 0.96 13.23
CA ARG A 193 22.23 1.67 14.50
C ARG A 193 20.76 1.63 14.89
N ASP A 194 20.44 1.66 16.18
CA ASP A 194 19.06 1.82 16.65
C ASP A 194 18.36 2.97 15.89
N THR A 195 17.23 2.67 15.28
CA THR A 195 16.41 3.62 14.51
C THR A 195 14.92 3.32 14.67
N VAL A 196 14.06 4.16 14.11
CA VAL A 196 12.61 3.91 14.00
C VAL A 196 12.24 3.65 12.55
N VAL A 197 11.41 2.64 12.31
CA VAL A 197 11.00 2.21 10.97
C VAL A 197 9.51 1.90 10.98
N ASN A 198 8.79 2.41 9.99
CA ASN A 198 7.40 2.07 9.71
C ASN A 198 7.19 2.18 8.20
N LEU A 199 6.86 1.09 7.51
CA LEU A 199 6.81 1.03 6.05
C LEU A 199 5.40 0.66 5.58
N THR A 200 4.95 1.29 4.51
CA THR A 200 3.66 0.97 3.88
C THR A 200 3.68 1.25 2.38
N ASN A 201 2.59 0.94 1.69
CA ASN A 201 2.33 1.39 0.33
C ASN A 201 1.07 2.26 0.31
N HIS A 202 1.17 3.44 -0.29
CA HIS A 202 0.11 4.45 -0.30
C HIS A 202 -0.73 4.40 -1.59
N SER A 203 -1.18 3.21 -1.99
CA SER A 203 -2.08 3.05 -3.13
C SER A 203 -3.48 3.57 -2.82
N TYR A 204 -4.03 4.34 -3.77
CA TYR A 204 -5.38 4.87 -3.72
C TYR A 204 -6.27 4.03 -4.63
N PHE A 205 -7.22 3.33 -4.04
CA PHE A 205 -8.10 2.41 -4.73
C PHE A 205 -9.44 3.05 -5.10
N ASN A 206 -9.92 2.66 -6.27
CA ASN A 206 -11.30 2.82 -6.68
C ASN A 206 -11.73 1.56 -7.46
N LEU A 207 -12.57 0.73 -6.86
CA LEU A 207 -12.93 -0.58 -7.43
C LEU A 207 -13.83 -0.47 -8.67
N GLY A 208 -14.47 0.67 -8.90
CA GLY A 208 -15.16 0.97 -10.17
C GLY A 208 -14.18 1.26 -11.32
N GLY A 209 -12.92 1.58 -10.99
CA GLY A 209 -11.87 2.03 -11.89
C GLY A 209 -11.40 3.45 -11.53
N ALA A 210 -10.15 3.77 -11.84
CA ALA A 210 -9.49 5.02 -11.44
C ALA A 210 -10.19 6.30 -11.90
N SER A 211 -11.02 6.22 -12.96
CA SER A 211 -11.79 7.34 -13.51
C SER A 211 -13.30 7.20 -13.29
N SER A 212 -13.74 6.32 -12.39
CA SER A 212 -15.17 6.04 -12.19
C SER A 212 -15.90 7.05 -11.29
N GLY A 213 -15.19 8.02 -10.71
CA GLY A 213 -15.72 9.03 -9.79
C GLY A 213 -15.71 8.56 -8.34
N ASN A 214 -16.69 9.00 -7.54
CA ASN A 214 -16.64 8.77 -6.09
C ASN A 214 -16.77 7.29 -5.67
N VAL A 215 -16.16 6.95 -4.54
CA VAL A 215 -16.20 5.62 -3.92
C VAL A 215 -17.31 5.47 -2.88
N GLU A 216 -18.17 6.48 -2.68
CA GLU A 216 -19.11 6.54 -1.56
C GLU A 216 -20.08 5.34 -1.49
N ARG A 217 -20.40 4.72 -2.64
CA ARG A 217 -21.26 3.53 -2.74
C ARG A 217 -20.53 2.20 -2.56
N GLN A 218 -19.20 2.21 -2.59
CA GLN A 218 -18.40 1.01 -2.34
C GLN A 218 -18.50 0.66 -0.86
N LEU A 219 -18.52 -0.63 -0.55
CA LEU A 219 -18.62 -1.13 0.80
C LEU A 219 -17.22 -1.32 1.36
N VAL A 220 -17.02 -0.94 2.62
CA VAL A 220 -15.80 -1.20 3.40
C VAL A 220 -16.14 -2.00 4.65
N GLN A 221 -15.24 -2.90 5.02
CA GLN A 221 -15.22 -3.61 6.29
C GLN A 221 -13.78 -3.60 6.83
N ILE A 222 -13.59 -3.31 8.12
CA ILE A 222 -12.29 -3.32 8.81
C ILE A 222 -12.40 -4.17 10.08
N ALA A 223 -11.50 -5.14 10.23
CA ALA A 223 -11.42 -6.06 11.37
C ALA A 223 -10.73 -5.39 12.58
N ALA A 224 -11.37 -4.34 13.10
CA ALA A 224 -10.85 -3.53 14.19
C ALA A 224 -11.98 -3.01 15.08
N SER A 225 -11.86 -3.26 16.38
CA SER A 225 -12.81 -2.80 17.40
C SER A 225 -12.39 -1.48 18.05
N ARG A 226 -11.20 -0.99 17.72
CA ARG A 226 -10.65 0.29 18.20
C ARG A 226 -9.98 1.08 17.08
N PHE A 227 -9.77 2.36 17.31
CA PHE A 227 -9.00 3.26 16.45
C PHE A 227 -8.17 4.22 17.30
N THR A 228 -7.25 4.97 16.68
CA THR A 228 -6.46 6.01 17.35
C THR A 228 -7.05 7.40 17.06
N PRO A 229 -7.76 8.04 18.00
CA PRO A 229 -8.25 9.41 17.81
C PRO A 229 -7.09 10.39 17.68
N THR A 230 -7.23 11.34 16.78
CA THR A 230 -6.23 12.37 16.51
C THR A 230 -6.67 13.76 16.98
N ASP A 231 -5.68 14.63 17.16
CA ASP A 231 -5.87 16.06 17.37
C ASP A 231 -6.05 16.83 16.04
N GLY A 232 -6.19 18.15 16.12
CA GLY A 232 -6.36 19.01 14.94
C GLY A 232 -5.15 19.12 14.00
N THR A 233 -4.05 18.43 14.32
CA THR A 233 -2.86 18.29 13.47
C THR A 233 -2.63 16.85 13.02
N SER A 234 -3.67 16.01 13.15
CA SER A 234 -3.67 14.59 12.81
C SER A 234 -2.67 13.74 13.61
N ILE A 235 -2.28 14.18 14.80
CA ILE A 235 -1.44 13.40 15.73
C ILE A 235 -2.33 12.58 16.66
N PRO A 236 -2.08 11.26 16.85
CA PRO A 236 -2.80 10.47 17.83
C PRO A 236 -2.70 11.05 19.25
N THR A 237 -3.81 10.99 19.97
CA THR A 237 -3.87 11.43 21.38
C THR A 237 -3.18 10.47 22.35
N GLY A 238 -2.82 9.26 21.88
CA GLY A 238 -2.39 8.12 22.70
C GLY A 238 -3.55 7.21 23.15
N GLU A 239 -4.80 7.64 22.98
CA GLU A 239 -5.98 6.82 23.28
C GLU A 239 -6.19 5.74 22.21
N LEU A 240 -6.65 4.55 22.63
CA LEU A 240 -7.21 3.52 21.75
C LEU A 240 -8.73 3.44 21.97
N ALA A 241 -9.48 4.28 21.27
CA ALA A 241 -10.92 4.44 21.47
C ALA A 241 -11.73 3.31 20.80
N ASN A 242 -12.85 2.91 21.40
CA ASN A 242 -13.74 1.91 20.80
C ASN A 242 -14.49 2.49 19.60
N VAL A 243 -14.64 1.68 18.54
CA VAL A 243 -15.45 2.08 17.38
C VAL A 243 -16.95 1.91 17.64
N ALA A 244 -17.34 1.01 18.55
CA ALA A 244 -18.73 0.62 18.77
C ALA A 244 -19.64 1.82 19.10
N GLY A 245 -20.74 1.95 18.35
CA GLY A 245 -21.69 3.05 18.52
C GLY A 245 -21.23 4.39 17.94
N THR A 246 -20.14 4.39 17.15
CA THR A 246 -19.63 5.57 16.45
C THR A 246 -19.69 5.35 14.93
N PRO A 247 -19.60 6.43 14.13
CA PRO A 247 -19.40 6.36 12.68
C PRO A 247 -18.19 5.56 12.20
N LEU A 248 -17.24 5.27 13.10
CA LEU A 248 -15.99 4.58 12.80
C LEU A 248 -16.15 3.06 12.95
N ASP A 249 -17.34 2.57 13.30
CA ASP A 249 -17.67 1.15 13.36
C ASP A 249 -17.84 0.55 11.97
N LEU A 250 -16.71 0.21 11.36
CA LEU A 250 -16.63 -0.45 10.07
C LEU A 250 -16.47 -1.97 10.20
N ARG A 251 -16.83 -2.58 11.34
CA ARG A 251 -16.67 -4.03 11.55
C ARG A 251 -17.59 -4.88 10.68
N GLN A 252 -18.67 -4.28 10.19
CA GLN A 252 -19.58 -4.86 9.19
C GLN A 252 -19.42 -4.12 7.86
N PRO A 253 -19.74 -4.77 6.72
CA PRO A 253 -19.74 -4.08 5.42
C PRO A 253 -20.65 -2.86 5.43
N THR A 254 -20.05 -1.68 5.27
CA THR A 254 -20.72 -0.38 5.33
C THR A 254 -20.36 0.44 4.09
N PRO A 255 -21.32 1.08 3.40
CA PRO A 255 -20.98 2.02 2.34
C PRO A 255 -20.06 3.13 2.85
N ILE A 256 -18.97 3.40 2.14
CA ILE A 256 -17.97 4.40 2.55
C ILE A 256 -18.65 5.75 2.85
N GLY A 257 -19.61 6.15 2.01
CA GLY A 257 -20.33 7.42 2.13
C GLY A 257 -21.34 7.51 3.28
N SER A 258 -21.67 6.40 3.96
CA SER A 258 -22.76 6.37 4.96
C SER A 258 -22.59 7.40 6.07
N HIS A 259 -21.36 7.61 6.55
CA HIS A 259 -21.10 8.45 7.70
C HIS A 259 -20.17 9.65 7.44
N LEU A 260 -19.63 9.82 6.22
CA LEU A 260 -18.64 10.88 5.92
C LEU A 260 -19.11 12.30 6.25
N ARG A 261 -20.42 12.51 6.35
CA ARG A 261 -21.05 13.81 6.60
C ARG A 261 -21.57 13.97 8.04
N GLU A 262 -21.30 13.01 8.92
CA GLU A 262 -21.69 13.10 10.33
C GLU A 262 -20.77 14.03 11.13
N ALA A 263 -21.34 14.71 12.13
CA ALA A 263 -20.63 15.69 12.96
C ALA A 263 -19.72 15.05 14.04
N HIS A 264 -19.30 13.80 13.85
CA HIS A 264 -18.37 13.16 14.77
C HIS A 264 -17.03 13.91 14.74
N PRO A 265 -16.43 14.28 15.88
CA PRO A 265 -15.24 15.15 15.91
C PRO A 265 -14.10 14.67 15.01
N GLN A 266 -13.84 13.36 14.98
CA GLN A 266 -12.77 12.77 14.16
C GLN A 266 -13.03 12.88 12.65
N LEU A 267 -14.29 12.85 12.22
CA LEU A 267 -14.65 13.04 10.81
C LEU A 267 -14.58 14.51 10.41
N LEU A 268 -14.94 15.42 11.32
CA LEU A 268 -14.81 16.86 11.11
C LEU A 268 -13.35 17.29 10.97
N LEU A 269 -12.44 16.73 11.78
CA LEU A 269 -11.01 17.03 11.71
C LEU A 269 -10.38 16.54 10.39
N ALA A 270 -10.76 15.34 9.95
CA ALA A 270 -10.20 14.71 8.76
C ALA A 270 -10.90 15.09 7.44
N HIS A 271 -12.08 15.71 7.52
CA HIS A 271 -13.02 15.88 6.40
C HIS A 271 -13.41 14.55 5.74
N GLY A 272 -13.59 13.49 6.53
CA GLY A 272 -13.81 12.13 6.07
C GLY A 272 -13.15 11.13 7.01
N TYR A 273 -12.79 9.96 6.50
CA TYR A 273 -11.91 9.05 7.26
C TYR A 273 -10.45 9.41 6.95
N ASP A 274 -9.66 9.52 8.02
CA ASP A 274 -8.20 9.65 7.98
C ASP A 274 -7.62 9.20 9.33
N GLN A 275 -8.05 8.02 9.78
CA GLN A 275 -7.67 7.45 11.07
C GLN A 275 -6.97 6.11 10.87
N ASN A 276 -6.16 5.75 11.87
CA ASN A 276 -5.60 4.42 12.00
C ASN A 276 -6.55 3.54 12.85
N TRP A 277 -7.00 2.44 12.27
CA TRP A 277 -7.74 1.38 12.96
C TRP A 277 -6.75 0.41 13.63
N VAL A 278 -7.07 0.02 14.86
CA VAL A 278 -6.27 -0.93 15.66
C VAL A 278 -6.77 -2.34 15.34
N LEU A 279 -5.99 -3.11 14.59
CA LEU A 279 -6.41 -4.42 14.08
C LEU A 279 -6.57 -5.44 15.22
N ASP A 280 -7.72 -6.11 15.27
CA ASP A 280 -8.09 -7.01 16.37
C ASP A 280 -7.27 -8.32 16.38
N HIS A 281 -6.67 -8.68 15.24
CA HIS A 281 -5.99 -9.96 15.02
C HIS A 281 -4.47 -9.87 14.92
N TYR A 282 -3.90 -8.72 15.29
CA TYR A 282 -2.46 -8.51 15.35
C TYR A 282 -1.81 -9.48 16.34
N ASP A 283 -0.78 -10.17 15.87
CA ASP A 283 0.09 -11.02 16.67
C ASP A 283 1.51 -10.93 16.09
N PRO A 284 2.45 -10.21 16.74
CA PRO A 284 3.81 -10.02 16.22
C PRO A 284 4.61 -11.32 16.17
N ASN A 285 4.16 -12.37 16.86
CA ASN A 285 4.83 -13.67 16.94
C ASN A 285 4.20 -14.73 16.04
N ARG A 286 3.12 -14.41 15.31
CA ARG A 286 2.49 -15.36 14.40
C ARG A 286 3.43 -15.69 13.25
N ARG A 287 3.81 -16.96 13.13
CA ARG A 287 4.68 -17.49 12.09
C ARG A 287 4.10 -18.78 11.49
N ASP A 288 4.45 -19.06 10.23
CA ASP A 288 4.21 -20.37 9.62
C ASP A 288 5.25 -21.40 10.06
N ASP A 289 5.12 -22.66 9.64
CA ASP A 289 6.07 -23.74 9.94
C ASP A 289 7.50 -23.45 9.45
N GLY A 290 7.64 -22.53 8.49
CA GLY A 290 8.91 -22.05 7.96
C GLY A 290 9.47 -20.81 8.69
N GLY A 291 8.83 -20.37 9.78
CA GLY A 291 9.25 -19.22 10.56
C GLY A 291 8.97 -17.86 9.89
N ARG A 292 8.11 -17.79 8.86
CA ARG A 292 7.77 -16.55 8.17
C ARG A 292 6.54 -15.88 8.79
N PRO A 293 6.49 -14.54 8.86
CA PRO A 293 5.30 -13.82 9.28
C PRO A 293 4.07 -14.19 8.45
N VAL A 294 2.94 -14.45 9.13
CA VAL A 294 1.68 -14.81 8.48
C VAL A 294 0.74 -13.60 8.49
N PRO A 295 0.46 -12.98 7.34
CA PRO A 295 -0.52 -11.92 7.26
C PRO A 295 -1.92 -12.46 7.54
N VAL A 296 -2.75 -11.67 8.22
CA VAL A 296 -4.14 -12.02 8.51
C VAL A 296 -5.10 -10.94 8.05
N PHE A 297 -6.36 -11.32 7.86
CA PHE A 297 -7.40 -10.43 7.39
C PHE A 297 -7.49 -9.15 8.24
N ALA A 298 -7.42 -8.01 7.57
CA ALA A 298 -7.47 -6.68 8.16
C ALA A 298 -8.65 -5.88 7.63
N ALA A 299 -8.91 -5.91 6.33
CA ALA A 299 -10.02 -5.18 5.73
C ALA A 299 -10.49 -5.80 4.42
N ARG A 300 -11.69 -5.41 4.02
CA ARG A 300 -12.27 -5.69 2.71
C ARG A 300 -12.93 -4.44 2.15
N ALA A 301 -12.76 -4.20 0.87
CA ALA A 301 -13.61 -3.30 0.09
C ALA A 301 -14.29 -4.06 -1.06
N SER A 302 -15.48 -3.64 -1.45
CA SER A 302 -16.18 -4.18 -2.62
C SER A 302 -17.02 -3.11 -3.31
N ASP A 303 -17.05 -3.14 -4.64
CA ASP A 303 -17.96 -2.31 -5.43
C ASP A 303 -19.16 -3.16 -5.90
N PRO A 304 -20.38 -2.89 -5.40
CA PRO A 304 -21.58 -3.60 -5.83
C PRO A 304 -21.89 -3.47 -7.33
N ALA A 305 -21.42 -2.42 -8.00
CA ALA A 305 -21.70 -2.18 -9.42
C ALA A 305 -20.86 -3.10 -10.32
N SER A 306 -19.53 -3.03 -10.23
CA SER A 306 -18.64 -3.92 -10.99
C SER A 306 -18.64 -5.36 -10.45
N GLY A 307 -18.84 -5.53 -9.15
CA GLY A 307 -18.65 -6.81 -8.45
C GLY A 307 -17.20 -7.05 -8.01
N ARG A 308 -16.28 -6.12 -8.31
CA ARG A 308 -14.88 -6.21 -7.86
C ARG A 308 -14.79 -6.10 -6.35
N TRP A 309 -13.82 -6.81 -5.78
CA TRP A 309 -13.48 -6.74 -4.37
C TRP A 309 -11.96 -6.75 -4.17
N LEU A 310 -11.54 -6.17 -3.05
CA LEU A 310 -10.19 -6.10 -2.55
C LEU A 310 -10.20 -6.55 -1.09
N GLU A 311 -9.36 -7.49 -0.71
CA GLU A 311 -9.07 -7.83 0.68
C GLU A 311 -7.63 -7.47 1.02
N ILE A 312 -7.44 -6.92 2.22
CA ILE A 312 -6.15 -6.63 2.81
C ILE A 312 -5.88 -7.67 3.89
N HIS A 313 -4.77 -8.39 3.75
CA HIS A 313 -4.22 -9.23 4.80
C HIS A 313 -2.85 -8.69 5.19
N THR A 314 -2.56 -8.52 6.47
CA THR A 314 -1.28 -7.94 6.90
C THR A 314 -0.75 -8.52 8.21
N THR A 315 0.54 -8.35 8.44
CA THR A 315 1.22 -8.59 9.72
C THR A 315 1.28 -7.35 10.59
N GLN A 316 0.90 -6.19 10.06
CA GLN A 316 0.92 -4.90 10.75
C GLN A 316 -0.12 -4.83 11.87
N PRO A 317 0.09 -4.01 12.92
CA PRO A 317 -0.88 -3.83 13.99
C PRO A 317 -2.01 -2.85 13.62
N GLY A 318 -1.76 -1.96 12.66
CA GLY A 318 -2.65 -0.87 12.30
C GLY A 318 -3.00 -0.86 10.82
N LEU A 319 -4.07 -0.13 10.52
CA LEU A 319 -4.51 0.15 9.16
C LEU A 319 -5.00 1.60 9.09
N GLN A 320 -4.25 2.47 8.43
CA GLN A 320 -4.76 3.79 8.05
C GLN A 320 -5.83 3.58 6.98
N PHE A 321 -7.02 4.12 7.24
CA PHE A 321 -8.09 4.20 6.24
C PHE A 321 -8.36 5.67 5.94
N TYR A 322 -8.07 6.04 4.69
CA TYR A 322 -8.11 7.42 4.23
C TYR A 322 -8.98 7.55 2.99
N THR A 323 -9.94 8.49 3.00
CA THR A 323 -10.90 8.70 1.89
C THR A 323 -10.49 9.80 0.90
N ALA A 324 -9.17 9.97 0.69
CA ALA A 324 -8.61 10.90 -0.27
C ALA A 324 -9.04 12.37 -0.04
N ASN A 325 -9.19 12.77 1.22
CA ASN A 325 -9.79 14.05 1.63
C ASN A 325 -9.03 15.29 1.13
N GLY A 326 -7.72 15.16 0.86
CA GLY A 326 -6.86 16.22 0.34
C GLY A 326 -6.91 16.41 -1.18
N LEU A 327 -7.62 15.55 -1.93
CA LEU A 327 -7.80 15.75 -3.37
C LEU A 327 -8.88 16.81 -3.60
N ASP A 328 -8.56 17.86 -4.35
CA ASP A 328 -9.46 19.02 -4.56
C ASP A 328 -9.80 19.27 -6.04
N GLY A 329 -9.33 18.40 -6.95
CA GLY A 329 -9.50 18.56 -8.40
C GLY A 329 -8.44 19.44 -9.07
N SER A 330 -7.43 19.91 -8.36
CA SER A 330 -6.30 20.66 -8.93
C SER A 330 -5.30 19.78 -9.70
N VAL A 331 -5.39 18.46 -9.54
CA VAL A 331 -4.49 17.49 -10.15
C VAL A 331 -5.25 16.60 -11.14
N ALA A 332 -4.73 16.54 -12.37
CA ALA A 332 -5.18 15.61 -13.39
C ALA A 332 -4.33 14.33 -13.31
N GLY A 333 -4.97 13.20 -13.04
CA GLY A 333 -4.35 11.88 -13.09
C GLY A 333 -4.46 11.23 -14.46
N LYS A 334 -4.55 9.89 -14.45
CA LYS A 334 -4.61 9.06 -15.65
C LYS A 334 -5.71 9.51 -16.62
N GLY A 335 -5.37 9.54 -17.91
CA GLY A 335 -6.29 9.92 -18.97
C GLY A 335 -6.82 11.36 -18.86
N GLY A 336 -6.15 12.22 -18.09
CA GLY A 336 -6.59 13.60 -17.84
C GLY A 336 -7.74 13.73 -16.84
N THR A 337 -8.04 12.68 -16.07
CA THR A 337 -9.12 12.70 -15.08
C THR A 337 -8.75 13.59 -13.89
N ALA A 338 -9.54 14.62 -13.58
CA ALA A 338 -9.35 15.39 -12.36
C ALA A 338 -9.81 14.57 -11.15
N TYR A 339 -8.94 14.35 -10.17
CA TYR A 339 -9.28 13.61 -8.94
C TYR A 339 -9.66 14.56 -7.80
N ARG A 340 -10.74 14.22 -7.09
CA ARG A 340 -11.33 15.00 -6.00
C ARG A 340 -11.55 14.14 -4.77
N GLN A 341 -11.89 14.80 -3.65
CA GLN A 341 -12.23 14.16 -2.40
C GLN A 341 -13.26 13.04 -2.62
N THR A 342 -13.03 11.90 -1.99
CA THR A 342 -13.81 10.65 -2.15
C THR A 342 -13.76 9.97 -3.52
N ASP A 343 -12.91 10.38 -4.46
CA ASP A 343 -12.71 9.60 -5.71
C ASP A 343 -11.90 8.32 -5.51
N ALA A 344 -11.31 8.16 -4.32
CA ALA A 344 -10.58 6.96 -3.93
C ALA A 344 -10.55 6.77 -2.41
N PHE A 345 -10.05 5.62 -1.99
CA PHE A 345 -9.66 5.35 -0.61
C PHE A 345 -8.29 4.67 -0.56
N ALA A 346 -7.55 4.82 0.54
CA ALA A 346 -6.31 4.11 0.79
C ALA A 346 -6.45 3.16 1.98
N PHE A 347 -5.75 2.03 1.89
CA PHE A 347 -5.53 1.10 2.99
C PHE A 347 -4.02 0.97 3.20
N GLU A 348 -3.49 1.65 4.21
CA GLU A 348 -2.07 1.61 4.51
C GLU A 348 -1.89 0.77 5.76
N ALA A 349 -1.41 -0.45 5.57
CA ALA A 349 -1.09 -1.33 6.69
C ALA A 349 0.22 -0.86 7.31
N GLU A 350 0.18 -0.47 8.58
CA GLU A 350 1.31 0.21 9.24
C GLU A 350 1.31 -0.03 10.76
N HIS A 351 2.42 0.34 11.41
CA HIS A 351 2.40 0.65 12.83
C HIS A 351 1.66 1.96 13.07
N PHE A 352 1.18 2.16 14.30
CA PHE A 352 0.37 3.34 14.62
C PHE A 352 1.16 4.64 14.39
N PRO A 353 0.51 5.71 13.92
CA PRO A 353 1.15 7.01 13.80
C PRO A 353 1.73 7.47 15.14
N ASP A 354 2.85 8.18 15.08
CA ASP A 354 3.56 8.72 16.25
C ASP A 354 3.99 7.69 17.33
N SER A 355 4.02 6.39 17.02
CA SER A 355 4.48 5.33 17.94
C SER A 355 5.82 5.62 18.66
N PRO A 356 6.84 6.25 18.05
CA PRO A 356 8.06 6.65 18.77
C PRO A 356 7.83 7.55 20.00
N ASN A 357 6.70 8.25 20.07
CA ASN A 357 6.32 9.13 21.18
C ASN A 357 5.21 8.55 22.07
N HIS A 358 4.71 7.34 21.76
CA HIS A 358 3.67 6.66 22.52
C HIS A 358 4.15 5.28 23.00
N PRO A 359 4.76 5.18 24.20
CA PRO A 359 5.32 3.91 24.70
C PRO A 359 4.32 2.76 24.85
N SER A 360 3.01 3.06 24.88
CA SER A 360 1.94 2.05 24.90
C SER A 360 1.57 1.50 23.53
N PHE A 361 2.05 2.11 22.44
CA PHE A 361 1.83 1.62 21.09
C PHE A 361 2.85 0.53 20.72
N PRO A 362 2.57 -0.31 19.71
CA PRO A 362 3.54 -1.26 19.18
C PRO A 362 4.84 -0.54 18.78
N SER A 363 5.97 -1.06 19.24
CA SER A 363 7.28 -0.43 19.02
C SER A 363 7.66 -0.47 17.54
N THR A 364 8.12 0.68 17.03
CA THR A 364 8.71 0.85 15.70
C THR A 364 10.24 0.88 15.73
N THR A 365 10.86 0.65 16.89
CA THR A 365 12.32 0.62 17.02
C THR A 365 12.89 -0.62 16.34
N LEU A 366 13.92 -0.43 15.50
CA LEU A 366 14.72 -1.50 14.91
C LEU A 366 16.17 -1.35 15.39
N LYS A 367 16.77 -2.44 15.89
CA LYS A 367 18.14 -2.48 16.40
C LYS A 367 19.12 -3.20 15.46
N PRO A 368 20.43 -2.94 15.56
CA PRO A 368 21.44 -3.74 14.87
C PRO A 368 21.34 -5.22 15.22
N GLY A 369 21.44 -6.07 14.20
CA GLY A 369 21.30 -7.52 14.35
C GLY A 369 19.86 -8.03 14.27
N GLU A 370 18.86 -7.15 14.31
CA GLU A 370 17.47 -7.47 14.04
C GLU A 370 17.15 -7.33 12.54
N THR A 371 16.04 -7.93 12.13
CA THR A 371 15.47 -7.75 10.80
C THR A 371 13.99 -7.46 10.94
N LEU A 372 13.56 -6.28 10.50
CA LEU A 372 12.14 -6.01 10.28
C LEU A 372 11.67 -6.92 9.15
N HIS A 373 10.54 -7.60 9.35
CA HIS A 373 9.87 -8.38 8.31
C HIS A 373 8.36 -8.20 8.42
N GLU A 374 7.81 -7.42 7.51
CA GLU A 374 6.38 -7.08 7.46
C GLU A 374 5.81 -7.48 6.10
N VAL A 375 4.54 -7.82 6.08
CA VAL A 375 3.89 -8.35 4.88
C VAL A 375 2.50 -7.77 4.78
N THR A 376 2.18 -7.26 3.59
CA THR A 376 0.82 -6.90 3.20
C THR A 376 0.45 -7.65 1.93
N VAL A 377 -0.76 -8.20 1.88
CA VAL A 377 -1.30 -8.91 0.72
C VAL A 377 -2.60 -8.23 0.30
N TRP A 378 -2.66 -7.83 -0.96
CA TRP A 378 -3.89 -7.43 -1.62
C TRP A 378 -4.43 -8.62 -2.39
N LYS A 379 -5.52 -9.19 -1.92
CA LYS A 379 -6.23 -10.24 -2.66
C LYS A 379 -7.38 -9.59 -3.44
N VAL A 380 -7.47 -9.88 -4.72
CA VAL A 380 -8.46 -9.24 -5.61
C VAL A 380 -9.29 -10.27 -6.36
N GLY A 381 -10.48 -9.86 -6.76
CA GLY A 381 -11.35 -10.66 -7.61
C GLY A 381 -12.67 -9.95 -7.90
N ALA A 382 -13.60 -10.70 -8.47
CA ALA A 382 -14.98 -10.28 -8.68
C ALA A 382 -15.96 -11.40 -8.33
N HIS A 383 -17.21 -11.03 -8.06
CA HIS A 383 -18.34 -11.94 -7.81
C HIS A 383 -19.18 -12.19 -9.05
#